data_AF-A0A6G3WNI3-F1
#
_entry.id   AF-A0A6G3WNI3-F1
#
_cell.length_a   1.000
_cell.length_b   1.000
_cell.length_c   1.000
_cell.angle_alpha   90.00
_cell.angle_beta   90.00
_cell.angle_gamma   90.00
#
_symmetry.space_group_name_H-M   'P 1'
#
loop_
_entity.id
_entity.type
_entity.pdbx_description
1 polymer ?
#
loop_
_entity_poly.entity_id
_entity_poly.type
_entity_poly.pdbx_seq_one_letter_code
_entity_poly.pdbx_strand_id
1 'polypeptide(L)'
;ADQTQLAHYWANDIDGTYKPVGQQFDHTAVIFRKYRPHGSSFESAKLFGLTSAALADAAIAIWDSKFNTDWDVWRPSAAITRADEVPNPNIVADPNWEPQEQDTAGNSFSPNFPTYVSGHSGIGAAWAGIVKHYFGTDNLSFTAGTDDPLAQGVTRTFPSLSAAAKEKADSRKYIGVHFEWDNAAALTLGYQVSDEVHSKILG
;
A
#
# COMPACT_ATOMS: atom_id res chain seq x y z
N ALA A 1 -7.35 -1.44 -19.09
CA ALA A 1 -8.17 -0.31 -18.63
C ALA A 1 -8.29 -0.30 -17.10
N ASP A 2 -8.82 -1.35 -16.46
CA ASP A 2 -8.97 -1.37 -14.99
C ASP A 2 -7.62 -1.50 -14.23
N GLN A 3 -6.67 -2.31 -14.71
CA GLN A 3 -5.36 -2.48 -14.06
C GLN A 3 -4.52 -1.20 -13.99
N THR A 4 -4.48 -0.39 -15.06
CA THR A 4 -3.78 0.91 -15.05
C THR A 4 -4.48 1.92 -14.15
N GLN A 5 -5.81 1.97 -14.17
CA GLN A 5 -6.56 2.88 -13.30
C GLN A 5 -6.36 2.52 -11.83
N LEU A 6 -6.41 1.24 -11.47
CA LEU A 6 -6.20 0.81 -10.09
C LEU A 6 -4.74 1.00 -9.65
N ALA A 7 -3.78 0.85 -10.56
CA ALA A 7 -2.37 1.16 -10.32
C ALA A 7 -2.19 2.61 -9.86
N HIS A 8 -2.69 3.57 -10.64
CA HIS A 8 -2.62 4.99 -10.29
C HIS A 8 -3.51 5.36 -9.11
N TYR A 9 -4.66 4.71 -8.93
CA TYR A 9 -5.54 4.96 -7.78
C TYR A 9 -4.80 4.80 -6.44
N TRP A 10 -3.91 3.81 -6.35
CA TRP A 10 -3.16 3.49 -5.14
C TRP A 10 -1.75 4.09 -5.13
N ALA A 11 -1.30 4.81 -6.16
CA ALA A 11 0.09 5.25 -6.30
C ALA A 11 0.47 6.29 -5.25
N ASN A 12 0.01 7.54 -5.39
CA ASN A 12 0.26 8.60 -4.42
C ASN A 12 1.76 8.75 -4.06
N ASP A 13 2.65 8.47 -5.02
CA ASP A 13 4.10 8.57 -4.82
C ASP A 13 4.64 9.96 -5.17
N ILE A 14 3.87 10.73 -5.92
CA ILE A 14 4.18 12.10 -6.35
C ILE A 14 4.14 13.08 -5.17
N ASP A 15 5.04 14.06 -5.16
CA ASP A 15 5.06 15.11 -4.15
C ASP A 15 3.83 16.01 -4.23
N GLY A 16 3.29 16.36 -3.06
CA GLY A 16 2.03 17.11 -2.94
C GLY A 16 0.78 16.27 -2.77
N THR A 17 0.84 14.95 -3.02
CA THR A 17 -0.20 14.00 -2.58
C THR A 17 -0.09 13.74 -1.09
N TYR A 18 -1.15 13.18 -0.49
CA TYR A 18 -1.16 12.77 0.91
C TYR A 18 -0.29 11.53 1.21
N LYS A 19 0.44 11.02 0.20
CA LYS A 19 1.24 9.81 0.23
C LYS A 19 0.40 8.56 0.60
N PRO A 20 0.96 7.34 0.54
CA PRO A 20 0.18 6.11 0.76
C PRO A 20 -0.42 6.00 2.17
N VAL A 21 0.12 6.73 3.16
CA VAL A 21 -0.37 6.78 4.54
C VAL A 21 -1.60 7.68 4.65
N GLY A 22 -1.58 8.86 4.01
CA GLY A 22 -2.71 9.80 4.05
C GLY A 22 -3.97 9.23 3.42
N GLN A 23 -3.83 8.45 2.34
CA GLN A 23 -4.95 7.71 1.74
C GLN A 23 -5.69 6.83 2.76
N GLN A 24 -4.94 6.18 3.66
CA GLN A 24 -5.55 5.29 4.66
C GLN A 24 -6.28 6.09 5.74
N PHE A 25 -5.83 7.29 6.06
CA PHE A 25 -6.58 8.20 6.93
C PHE A 25 -7.86 8.70 6.28
N ASP A 26 -7.83 9.03 4.98
CA ASP A 26 -9.04 9.42 4.24
C ASP A 26 -10.06 8.27 4.20
N HIS A 27 -9.61 7.06 3.84
CA HIS A 27 -10.47 5.86 3.82
C HIS A 27 -11.02 5.55 5.22
N THR A 28 -10.22 5.71 6.28
CA THR A 28 -10.68 5.60 7.68
C THR A 28 -11.80 6.59 7.98
N ALA A 29 -11.68 7.84 7.52
CA ALA A 29 -12.68 8.87 7.71
C ALA A 29 -14.00 8.54 6.98
N VAL A 30 -13.91 8.03 5.74
CA VAL A 30 -15.06 7.57 4.95
C VAL A 30 -15.80 6.44 5.70
N ILE A 31 -15.06 5.43 6.16
CA ILE A 31 -15.61 4.28 6.87
C ILE A 31 -16.24 4.71 8.20
N PHE A 32 -15.57 5.56 8.98
CA PHE A 32 -16.11 6.05 10.24
C PHE A 32 -17.43 6.80 10.05
N ARG A 33 -17.50 7.74 9.09
CA ARG A 33 -18.73 8.47 8.77
C ARG A 33 -19.87 7.55 8.34
N LYS A 34 -19.57 6.48 7.58
CA LYS A 34 -20.57 5.51 7.11
C LYS A 34 -21.09 4.60 8.24
N TYR A 35 -20.20 4.07 9.07
CA TYR A 35 -20.53 3.02 10.04
C TYR A 35 -20.70 3.51 11.49
N ARG A 36 -20.35 4.77 11.76
CA ARG A 36 -20.59 5.50 13.02
C ARG A 36 -21.08 6.93 12.72
N PRO A 37 -22.23 7.11 12.03
CA PRO A 37 -22.74 8.44 11.66
C PRO A 37 -23.07 9.34 12.87
N HIS A 38 -23.27 8.74 14.05
CA HIS A 38 -23.48 9.42 15.33
C HIS A 38 -22.34 9.14 16.33
N GLY A 39 -21.19 8.68 15.84
CA GLY A 39 -20.02 8.42 16.68
C GLY A 39 -19.51 9.69 17.35
N SER A 40 -19.10 9.54 18.60
CA SER A 40 -18.52 10.63 19.39
C SER A 40 -17.14 11.04 18.87
N SER A 41 -16.68 12.23 19.25
CA SER A 41 -15.30 12.67 19.04
C SER A 41 -14.29 11.75 19.71
N PHE A 42 -14.67 11.09 20.81
CA PHE A 42 -13.82 10.10 21.47
C PHE A 42 -13.68 8.82 20.63
N GLU A 43 -14.76 8.31 20.04
CA GLU A 43 -14.71 7.15 19.15
C GLU A 43 -13.87 7.43 17.90
N SER A 44 -14.00 8.61 17.29
CA SER A 44 -13.16 8.98 16.17
C SER A 44 -11.69 9.12 16.59
N ALA A 45 -11.40 9.81 17.70
CA ALA A 45 -10.04 9.93 18.21
C ALA A 45 -9.41 8.56 18.52
N LYS A 46 -10.18 7.63 19.09
CA LYS A 46 -9.74 6.26 19.36
C LYS A 46 -9.39 5.52 18.07
N LEU A 47 -10.26 5.54 17.06
CA LEU A 47 -10.01 4.88 15.77
C LEU A 47 -8.77 5.47 15.09
N PHE A 48 -8.68 6.81 14.97
CA PHE A 48 -7.54 7.46 14.33
C PHE A 48 -6.23 7.28 15.11
N GLY A 49 -6.28 7.23 16.43
CA GLY A 49 -5.12 6.91 17.27
C GLY A 49 -4.60 5.51 17.03
N LEU A 50 -5.48 4.50 16.98
CA LEU A 50 -5.12 3.12 16.66
C LEU A 50 -4.55 3.00 15.24
N THR A 51 -5.21 3.61 14.26
CA THR A 51 -4.72 3.66 12.87
C THR A 51 -3.34 4.30 12.80
N SER A 52 -3.11 5.41 13.51
CA SER A 52 -1.81 6.07 13.53
C SER A 52 -0.70 5.18 14.10
N ALA A 53 -0.96 4.50 15.24
CA ALA A 53 0.01 3.58 15.84
C ALA A 53 0.35 2.42 14.89
N ALA A 54 -0.66 1.76 14.32
CA ALA A 54 -0.45 0.65 13.40
C ALA A 54 0.30 1.06 12.13
N LEU A 55 -0.02 2.22 11.56
CA LEU A 55 0.67 2.70 10.35
C LEU A 55 2.11 3.14 10.65
N ALA A 56 2.37 3.72 11.82
CA ALA A 56 3.72 4.07 12.25
C ALA A 56 4.60 2.83 12.44
N ASP A 57 4.12 1.84 13.18
CA ASP A 57 4.86 0.59 13.41
C ASP A 57 5.05 -0.20 12.11
N ALA A 58 4.06 -0.17 11.21
CA ALA A 58 4.19 -0.79 9.90
C ALA A 58 5.28 -0.10 9.06
N ALA A 59 5.33 1.23 9.05
CA ALA A 59 6.40 1.96 8.37
C ALA A 59 7.78 1.60 8.93
N ILE A 60 7.95 1.51 10.25
CA ILE A 60 9.22 1.09 10.86
C ILE A 60 9.59 -0.33 10.39
N ALA A 61 8.68 -1.29 10.52
CA ALA A 61 8.96 -2.69 10.18
C ALA A 61 9.24 -2.89 8.68
N ILE A 62 8.55 -2.16 7.81
CA ILE A 62 8.77 -2.18 6.35
C ILE A 62 10.16 -1.62 6.03
N TRP A 63 10.56 -0.48 6.61
CA TRP A 63 11.85 0.13 6.32
C TRP A 63 13.01 -0.66 6.93
N ASP A 64 12.80 -1.26 8.10
CA ASP A 64 13.74 -2.24 8.66
C ASP A 64 13.92 -3.43 7.71
N SER A 65 12.83 -3.99 7.18
CA SER A 65 12.91 -5.07 6.18
C SER A 65 13.65 -4.66 4.90
N LYS A 66 13.52 -3.38 4.47
CA LYS A 66 14.17 -2.85 3.26
C LYS A 66 15.68 -2.65 3.41
N PHE A 67 16.16 -2.29 4.59
CA PHE A 67 17.54 -1.82 4.77
C PHE A 67 18.36 -2.65 5.76
N ASN A 68 17.70 -3.41 6.62
CA ASN A 68 18.32 -4.14 7.73
C ASN A 68 18.10 -5.66 7.58
N THR A 69 18.24 -6.15 6.35
CA THR A 69 18.23 -7.58 6.03
C THR A 69 19.41 -7.89 5.10
N ASP A 70 19.83 -9.14 5.06
CA ASP A 70 20.84 -9.60 4.09
C ASP A 70 20.32 -9.62 2.63
N TRP A 71 19.08 -9.15 2.41
CA TRP A 71 18.36 -9.23 1.14
C TRP A 71 18.38 -7.86 0.46
N ASP A 72 19.34 -7.64 -0.43
CA ASP A 72 19.36 -6.46 -1.30
C ASP A 72 18.70 -6.79 -2.66
N VAL A 73 17.38 -6.62 -2.70
CA VAL A 73 16.58 -6.97 -3.89
C VAL A 73 16.37 -5.72 -4.76
N TRP A 74 16.89 -5.79 -5.98
CA TRP A 74 16.67 -4.83 -7.06
C TRP A 74 15.19 -4.61 -7.39
N ARG A 75 14.84 -3.43 -7.91
CA ARG A 75 13.49 -3.11 -8.44
C ARG A 75 13.22 -3.85 -9.76
N PRO A 76 11.94 -4.04 -10.15
CA PRO A 76 11.60 -4.65 -11.45
C PRO A 76 12.26 -3.97 -12.65
N SER A 77 12.35 -2.63 -12.67
CA SER A 77 13.02 -1.91 -13.75
C SER A 77 14.48 -2.33 -13.92
N ALA A 78 15.24 -2.39 -12.83
CA ALA A 78 16.62 -2.86 -12.85
C ALA A 78 16.70 -4.36 -13.20
N ALA A 79 15.81 -5.18 -12.66
CA ALA A 79 15.79 -6.62 -12.92
C ALA A 79 15.51 -6.98 -14.38
N ILE A 80 14.59 -6.26 -15.03
CA ILE A 80 14.17 -6.51 -16.42
C ILE A 80 15.20 -5.95 -17.41
N THR A 81 15.71 -4.74 -17.16
CA THR A 81 16.66 -4.09 -18.07
C THR A 81 18.06 -4.71 -18.03
N ARG A 82 18.43 -5.32 -16.90
CA ARG A 82 19.75 -5.95 -16.67
C ARG A 82 19.66 -7.47 -16.53
N ALA A 83 18.61 -8.07 -17.11
CA ALA A 83 18.34 -9.49 -16.93
C ALA A 83 19.41 -10.41 -17.57
N ASP A 84 20.19 -9.86 -18.50
CA ASP A 84 21.34 -10.48 -19.16
C ASP A 84 22.58 -10.61 -18.24
N GLU A 85 22.64 -9.87 -17.13
CA GLU A 85 23.67 -10.05 -16.10
C GLU A 85 23.49 -11.34 -15.27
N VAL A 86 22.30 -11.96 -15.36
CA VAL A 86 21.99 -13.22 -14.69
C VAL A 86 22.26 -14.37 -15.67
N PRO A 87 23.06 -15.39 -15.32
CA PRO A 87 23.40 -16.50 -16.20
C PRO A 87 22.23 -17.50 -16.33
N ASN A 88 21.12 -17.07 -16.93
CA ASN A 88 19.93 -17.88 -17.19
C ASN A 88 19.49 -17.67 -18.65
N PRO A 89 19.70 -18.67 -19.55
CA PRO A 89 19.38 -18.53 -20.97
C PRO A 89 17.89 -18.43 -21.28
N ASN A 90 17.00 -18.63 -20.29
CA ASN A 90 15.56 -18.48 -20.45
C ASN A 90 15.06 -17.06 -20.12
N ILE A 91 15.95 -16.15 -19.72
CA ILE A 91 15.62 -14.77 -19.41
C ILE A 91 16.27 -13.87 -20.47
N VAL A 92 15.48 -12.95 -21.01
CA VAL A 92 15.91 -11.97 -22.01
C VAL A 92 15.69 -10.59 -21.40
N ALA A 93 16.72 -9.75 -21.40
CA ALA A 93 16.59 -8.37 -20.97
C ALA A 93 15.73 -7.56 -21.95
N ASP A 94 14.91 -6.66 -21.42
CA ASP A 94 14.26 -5.61 -22.20
C ASP A 94 14.84 -4.25 -21.78
N PRO A 95 15.80 -3.70 -22.53
CA PRO A 95 16.48 -2.46 -22.16
C PRO A 95 15.57 -1.22 -22.26
N ASN A 96 14.39 -1.33 -22.88
CA ASN A 96 13.43 -0.22 -23.02
C ASN A 96 12.24 -0.35 -22.06
N TRP A 97 12.26 -1.34 -21.15
CA TRP A 97 11.17 -1.53 -20.22
C TRP A 97 11.13 -0.41 -19.17
N GLU A 98 9.95 0.16 -18.98
CA GLU A 98 9.68 1.22 -18.01
C GLU A 98 8.45 0.88 -17.15
N PRO A 99 8.45 1.19 -15.84
CA PRO A 99 7.24 1.10 -15.02
C PRO A 99 6.18 2.12 -15.47
N GLN A 100 4.93 1.90 -15.09
CA GLN A 100 3.83 2.85 -15.36
C GLN A 100 3.78 4.00 -14.34
N GLU A 101 4.57 3.93 -13.27
CA GLU A 101 4.70 5.01 -12.28
C GLU A 101 5.34 6.24 -12.93
N GLN A 102 4.74 7.42 -12.75
CA GLN A 102 5.14 8.65 -13.45
C GLN A 102 5.32 9.81 -12.49
N ASP A 103 6.32 10.65 -12.73
CA ASP A 103 6.52 11.91 -12.02
C ASP A 103 5.58 13.03 -12.53
N THR A 104 5.69 14.24 -11.96
CA THR A 104 4.87 15.40 -12.37
C THR A 104 5.16 15.89 -13.79
N ALA A 105 6.29 15.50 -14.39
CA ALA A 105 6.64 15.81 -15.77
C ALA A 105 6.25 14.69 -16.74
N GLY A 106 5.66 13.59 -16.25
CA GLY A 106 5.24 12.44 -17.04
C GLY A 106 6.37 11.44 -17.34
N ASN A 107 7.53 11.58 -16.70
CA ASN A 107 8.63 10.62 -16.86
C ASN A 107 8.37 9.39 -16.00
N SER A 108 8.67 8.21 -16.53
CA SER A 108 8.63 6.97 -15.75
C SER A 108 9.69 6.96 -14.65
N PHE A 109 9.35 6.48 -13.45
CA PHE A 109 10.34 6.30 -12.38
C PHE A 109 10.07 5.06 -11.53
N SER A 110 11.11 4.61 -10.83
CA SER A 110 11.00 3.64 -9.75
C SER A 110 11.46 4.28 -8.45
N PRO A 111 10.75 4.12 -7.31
CA PRO A 111 11.17 4.75 -6.07
C PRO A 111 12.56 4.27 -5.62
N ASN A 112 13.37 5.21 -5.15
CA ASN A 112 14.82 5.07 -4.90
C ASN A 112 15.17 4.36 -3.57
N PHE A 113 14.52 3.24 -3.30
CA PHE A 113 14.77 2.37 -2.15
C PHE A 113 14.52 0.90 -2.51
N PRO A 114 15.10 -0.08 -1.77
CA PRO A 114 14.99 -1.50 -2.06
C PRO A 114 13.54 -1.98 -2.20
N THR A 115 13.32 -3.01 -3.02
CA THR A 115 11.95 -3.44 -3.33
C THR A 115 11.29 -4.20 -2.16
N TYR A 116 12.02 -5.08 -1.48
CA TYR A 116 11.46 -5.99 -0.50
C TYR A 116 11.44 -5.36 0.91
N VAL A 117 10.32 -5.33 1.65
CA VAL A 117 8.95 -5.64 1.23
C VAL A 117 8.23 -4.40 0.67
N SER A 118 7.08 -4.58 0.00
CA SER A 118 6.30 -3.48 -0.59
C SER A 118 5.69 -2.55 0.48
N GLY A 119 6.02 -1.26 0.43
CA GLY A 119 5.56 -0.28 1.42
C GLY A 119 4.06 -0.07 1.43
N HIS A 120 3.47 0.15 0.25
CA HIS A 120 2.02 0.29 0.09
C HIS A 120 1.24 -0.91 0.58
N SER A 121 1.74 -2.11 0.29
CA SER A 121 1.09 -3.37 0.68
C SER A 121 1.05 -3.52 2.20
N GLY A 122 2.17 -3.24 2.89
CA GLY A 122 2.25 -3.35 4.34
C GLY A 122 1.42 -2.30 5.06
N ILE A 123 1.46 -1.05 4.58
CA ILE A 123 0.59 0.03 5.06
C ILE A 123 -0.90 -0.30 4.84
N GLY A 124 -1.24 -0.86 3.67
CA GLY A 124 -2.60 -1.31 3.36
C GLY A 124 -3.10 -2.39 4.30
N ALA A 125 -2.29 -3.42 4.56
CA ALA A 125 -2.64 -4.51 5.46
C ALA A 125 -2.72 -4.06 6.92
N ALA A 126 -1.78 -3.25 7.40
CA ALA A 126 -1.80 -2.73 8.77
C ALA A 126 -3.05 -1.88 9.04
N TRP A 127 -3.42 -1.03 8.08
CA TRP A 127 -4.68 -0.28 8.12
C TRP A 127 -5.90 -1.19 8.12
N ALA A 128 -5.98 -2.15 7.20
CA ALA A 128 -7.13 -3.04 7.11
C ALA A 128 -7.30 -3.86 8.40
N GLY A 129 -6.21 -4.37 8.96
CA GLY A 129 -6.22 -5.14 10.20
C GLY A 129 -6.65 -4.32 11.41
N ILE A 130 -6.10 -3.13 11.62
CA ILE A 130 -6.43 -2.33 12.81
C ILE A 130 -7.86 -1.77 12.76
N VAL A 131 -8.33 -1.36 11.58
CA VAL A 131 -9.72 -0.91 11.39
C VAL A 131 -10.68 -2.09 11.57
N LYS A 132 -10.32 -3.28 11.08
CA LYS A 132 -11.07 -4.53 11.32
C LYS A 132 -11.19 -4.82 12.82
N HIS A 133 -10.08 -4.71 13.57
CA HIS A 133 -10.08 -4.90 15.02
C HIS A 133 -11.00 -3.91 15.73
N TYR A 134 -10.94 -2.62 15.36
CA TYR A 134 -11.81 -1.59 15.95
C TYR A 134 -13.31 -1.86 15.71
N PHE A 135 -13.69 -2.26 14.49
CA PHE A 135 -15.09 -2.51 14.13
C PHE A 135 -15.57 -3.94 14.45
N GLY A 136 -14.65 -4.85 14.76
CA GLY A 136 -14.93 -6.27 14.98
C GLY A 136 -15.32 -7.04 13.73
N THR A 137 -15.10 -6.49 12.53
CA THR A 137 -15.48 -7.12 11.25
C THR A 137 -14.63 -6.61 10.09
N ASP A 138 -14.35 -7.51 9.13
CA ASP A 138 -13.70 -7.17 7.86
C ASP A 138 -14.70 -6.66 6.80
N ASN A 139 -15.99 -7.01 6.97
CA ASN A 139 -17.06 -6.78 6.00
C ASN A 139 -17.60 -5.35 6.05
N LEU A 140 -16.70 -4.37 5.95
CA LEU A 140 -17.01 -2.95 5.79
C LEU A 140 -16.85 -2.58 4.32
N SER A 141 -17.95 -2.56 3.59
CA SER A 141 -17.96 -2.05 2.22
C SER A 141 -17.92 -0.52 2.21
N PHE A 142 -17.08 0.08 1.38
CA PHE A 142 -16.97 1.53 1.27
C PHE A 142 -16.58 1.95 -0.15
N THR A 143 -16.88 3.20 -0.49
CA THR A 143 -16.48 3.83 -1.74
C THR A 143 -15.63 5.04 -1.40
N ALA A 144 -14.42 5.11 -1.94
CA ALA A 144 -13.49 6.20 -1.65
C ALA A 144 -12.72 6.62 -2.91
N GLY A 145 -12.25 7.86 -2.90
CA GLY A 145 -11.42 8.42 -3.97
C GLY A 145 -9.93 8.26 -3.72
N THR A 146 -9.16 8.93 -4.56
CA THR A 146 -7.71 9.13 -4.41
C THR A 146 -7.36 10.60 -4.67
N ASP A 147 -6.22 11.08 -4.18
CA ASP A 147 -5.68 12.39 -4.55
C ASP A 147 -4.55 12.29 -5.60
N ASP A 148 -4.28 11.09 -6.11
CA ASP A 148 -3.31 10.87 -7.17
C ASP A 148 -3.68 11.66 -8.44
N PRO A 149 -2.74 12.45 -9.01
CA PRO A 149 -3.02 13.30 -10.17
C PRO A 149 -3.42 12.52 -11.43
N LEU A 150 -2.98 11.25 -11.56
CA LEU A 150 -3.28 10.39 -12.70
C LEU A 150 -4.59 9.59 -12.52
N ALA A 151 -5.23 9.71 -11.35
CA ALA A 151 -6.51 9.09 -11.04
C ALA A 151 -7.51 10.09 -10.41
N GLN A 152 -7.38 11.39 -10.72
CA GLN A 152 -8.32 12.40 -10.23
C GLN A 152 -9.77 12.09 -10.63
N GLY A 153 -10.68 12.23 -9.65
CA GLY A 153 -12.10 11.94 -9.84
C GLY A 153 -12.45 10.44 -9.90
N VAL A 154 -11.45 9.55 -9.88
CA VAL A 154 -11.69 8.11 -9.78
C VAL A 154 -12.14 7.78 -8.36
N THR A 155 -13.23 7.04 -8.26
CA THR A 155 -13.66 6.40 -7.01
C THR A 155 -13.71 4.90 -7.20
N ARG A 156 -13.38 4.15 -6.16
CA ARG A 156 -13.42 2.69 -6.15
C ARG A 156 -14.26 2.21 -4.99
N THR A 157 -15.00 1.11 -5.21
CA THR A 157 -15.85 0.49 -4.19
C THR A 157 -15.23 -0.84 -3.79
N PHE A 158 -15.01 -0.99 -2.48
CA PHE A 158 -14.43 -2.18 -1.89
C PHE A 158 -15.52 -2.93 -1.13
N PRO A 159 -15.58 -4.28 -1.26
CA PRO A 159 -16.54 -5.08 -0.50
C PRO A 159 -16.10 -5.31 0.96
N SER A 160 -14.80 -5.22 1.25
CA SER A 160 -14.21 -5.42 2.57
C SER A 160 -12.88 -4.66 2.72
N LEU A 161 -12.39 -4.55 3.96
CA LEU A 161 -11.08 -3.95 4.27
C LEU A 161 -9.94 -4.76 3.65
N SER A 162 -9.99 -6.10 3.81
CA SER A 162 -9.02 -7.01 3.19
C SER A 162 -8.99 -6.93 1.66
N ALA A 163 -10.14 -6.73 1.01
CA ALA A 163 -10.20 -6.55 -0.43
C ALA A 163 -9.51 -5.25 -0.88
N ALA A 164 -9.70 -4.16 -0.14
CA ALA A 164 -8.98 -2.90 -0.38
C ALA A 164 -7.46 -3.05 -0.19
N ALA A 165 -7.02 -3.73 0.88
CA ALA A 165 -5.60 -4.01 1.11
C ALA A 165 -4.98 -4.87 0.00
N LYS A 166 -5.70 -5.90 -0.46
CA LYS A 166 -5.25 -6.76 -1.57
C LYS A 166 -5.13 -5.97 -2.87
N GLU A 167 -6.11 -5.13 -3.19
CA GLU A 167 -6.06 -4.31 -4.40
C GLU A 167 -4.91 -3.28 -4.33
N LYS A 168 -4.69 -2.66 -3.17
CA LYS A 168 -3.53 -1.79 -2.93
C LYS A 168 -2.21 -2.52 -3.15
N ALA A 169 -2.11 -3.79 -2.72
CA ALA A 169 -0.93 -4.59 -2.97
C ALA A 169 -0.75 -4.89 -4.47
N ASP A 170 -1.80 -5.38 -5.14
CA ASP A 170 -1.78 -5.70 -6.56
C ASP A 170 -1.44 -4.49 -7.45
N SER A 171 -1.85 -3.29 -7.03
CA SER A 171 -1.54 -2.03 -7.72
C SER A 171 -0.04 -1.87 -7.98
N ARG A 172 0.81 -2.34 -7.06
CA ARG A 172 2.26 -2.14 -7.13
C ARG A 172 2.93 -3.10 -8.12
N LYS A 173 2.30 -4.25 -8.35
CA LYS A 173 2.65 -5.16 -9.44
C LYS A 173 2.26 -4.54 -10.78
N TYR A 174 1.02 -4.03 -10.90
CA TYR A 174 0.53 -3.47 -12.16
C TYR A 174 1.23 -2.17 -12.57
N ILE A 175 1.64 -1.35 -11.60
CA ILE A 175 2.40 -0.13 -11.88
C ILE A 175 3.89 -0.41 -12.16
N GLY A 176 4.35 -1.66 -11.94
CA GLY A 176 5.69 -2.12 -12.32
C GLY A 176 6.80 -1.81 -11.30
N VAL A 177 6.48 -1.52 -10.04
CA VAL A 177 7.50 -1.12 -9.05
C VAL A 177 7.80 -2.17 -7.99
N HIS A 178 6.99 -3.24 -7.90
CA HIS A 178 7.19 -4.34 -6.96
C HIS A 178 6.92 -5.70 -7.61
N PHE A 179 7.59 -6.74 -7.10
CA PHE A 179 7.27 -8.13 -7.43
C PHE A 179 6.10 -8.64 -6.59
N GLU A 180 5.48 -9.74 -7.03
CA GLU A 180 4.35 -10.34 -6.31
C GLU A 180 4.72 -10.84 -4.92
N TRP A 181 5.94 -11.35 -4.73
CA TRP A 181 6.44 -11.77 -3.41
C TRP A 181 6.68 -10.60 -2.46
N ASP A 182 7.10 -9.42 -2.96
CA ASP A 182 7.25 -8.22 -2.14
C ASP A 182 5.91 -7.81 -1.53
N ASN A 183 4.85 -7.93 -2.32
CA ASN A 183 3.48 -7.61 -1.93
C ASN A 183 2.93 -8.65 -0.95
N ALA A 184 3.10 -9.95 -1.22
CA ALA A 184 2.61 -11.02 -0.35
C ALA A 184 3.27 -11.00 1.04
N ALA A 185 4.59 -10.80 1.09
CA ALA A 185 5.32 -10.67 2.35
C ALA A 185 4.89 -9.42 3.13
N ALA A 186 4.73 -8.29 2.44
CA ALA A 186 4.26 -7.05 3.06
C ALA A 186 2.83 -7.15 3.61
N LEU A 187 1.91 -7.82 2.90
CA LEU A 187 0.56 -8.06 3.41
C LEU A 187 0.61 -8.84 4.73
N THR A 188 1.43 -9.90 4.78
CA THR A 188 1.63 -10.69 5.99
C THR A 188 2.19 -9.84 7.13
N LEU A 189 3.25 -9.08 6.87
CA LEU A 189 3.89 -8.18 7.84
C LEU A 189 2.89 -7.15 8.39
N GLY A 190 2.13 -6.49 7.51
CA GLY A 190 1.18 -5.45 7.92
C GLY A 190 0.07 -6.01 8.82
N TYR A 191 -0.48 -7.18 8.50
CA TYR A 191 -1.46 -7.82 9.38
C TYR A 191 -0.87 -8.19 10.75
N GLN A 192 0.34 -8.76 10.77
CA GLN A 192 1.04 -9.08 12.03
C GLN A 192 1.26 -7.82 12.90
N VAL A 193 1.69 -6.71 12.30
CA VAL A 193 1.83 -5.43 13.01
C VAL A 193 0.49 -4.98 13.60
N SER A 194 -0.60 -5.07 12.83
CA SER A 194 -1.91 -4.66 13.32
C SER A 194 -2.42 -5.53 14.48
N ASP A 195 -2.12 -6.83 14.46
CA ASP A 195 -2.46 -7.77 15.54
C ASP A 195 -1.66 -7.44 16.81
N GLU A 196 -0.36 -7.15 16.67
CA GLU A 196 0.52 -6.77 17.77
C GLU A 196 0.06 -5.45 18.42
N VAL A 197 -0.22 -4.42 17.61
CA VAL A 197 -0.72 -3.12 18.09
C VAL A 197 -2.07 -3.27 18.79
N HIS A 198 -2.98 -4.06 18.22
CA HIS A 198 -4.27 -4.35 18.85
C HIS A 198 -4.08 -5.01 20.22
N SER A 199 -3.21 -6.04 20.30
CA SER A 199 -2.96 -6.78 21.55
C SER A 199 -2.39 -5.91 22.67
N LYS A 200 -1.59 -4.89 22.33
CA LYS A 200 -0.92 -4.01 23.31
C LYS A 200 -1.75 -2.80 23.74
N ILE A 201 -2.62 -2.29 22.86
CA ILE A 201 -3.39 -1.06 23.13
C ILE A 201 -4.82 -1.38 23.59
N LEU A 202 -5.43 -2.47 23.10
CA LEU A 202 -6.82 -2.82 23.36
C LEU A 202 -7.02 -4.19 24.04
N GLY A 203 -5.95 -5.01 24.10
CA GLY A 203 -5.95 -6.33 24.73
C GLY A 203 -5.79 -6.31 26.24
#